data_AF-D5P7D0-F1
#
_entry.id   AF-D5P7D0-F1
#
_cell.length_a   1.000
_cell.length_b   1.000
_cell.length_c   1.000
_cell.angle_alpha   90.00
_cell.angle_beta   90.00
_cell.angle_gamma   90.00
#
_symmetry.space_group_name_H-M   'P 1'
#
loop_
_entity.id
_entity.type
_entity.pdbx_description
1 polymer ?
#
loop_
_entity_poly.entity_id
_entity_poly.type
_entity_poly.pdbx_seq_one_letter_code
_entity_poly.pdbx_strand_id
1 'polypeptide(L)'
;MKLRYHYVRDKSAVAHHWDYLRDRHDHALCGHGYKDPVDLKGASRPRAVCRACQALLPQAEAQWWQKAAKEGAEQLKSLSADYAKLWADYEDLSADNQYAWSEYEKLWSEYEKLWAQCEKIEAHADNQRREIRALLEKIRQSSTDRTRQNGPLSPRVGAPSKKRPRKPPPIRVVSGGLPGSGKRS
;
A
#
# COMPACT_ATOMS: atom_id res chain seq x y z
N MET A 1 8.10 -39.51 12.94
CA MET A 1 8.07 -39.31 14.41
C MET A 1 9.35 -39.85 15.01
N LYS A 2 10.23 -39.01 15.58
CA LYS A 2 11.41 -39.46 16.33
C LYS A 2 10.93 -40.24 17.57
N LEU A 3 11.55 -41.38 17.88
CA LEU A 3 11.28 -42.13 19.11
C LEU A 3 11.57 -41.21 20.31
N ARG A 4 10.54 -41.00 21.15
CA ARG A 4 10.54 -39.99 22.23
C ARG A 4 11.18 -40.46 23.52
N TYR A 5 11.54 -41.74 23.61
CA TYR A 5 12.16 -42.32 24.79
C TYR A 5 13.61 -42.67 24.50
N HIS A 6 14.49 -42.08 25.31
CA HIS A 6 15.86 -42.49 25.51
C HIS A 6 15.92 -43.68 26.46
N TYR A 7 16.74 -44.65 26.07
CA TYR A 7 17.16 -45.75 26.92
C TYR A 7 18.52 -45.41 27.50
N VAL A 8 18.65 -45.61 28.80
CA VAL A 8 19.85 -45.29 29.55
C VAL A 8 20.42 -46.59 30.11
N ARG A 9 21.74 -46.78 29.97
CA ARG A 9 22.46 -47.89 30.61
C ARG A 9 23.53 -47.33 31.53
N ASP A 10 23.48 -47.75 32.78
CA ASP A 10 24.59 -47.63 33.73
C ASP A 10 25.35 -48.96 33.79
N LYS A 11 25.98 -49.28 34.93
CA LYS A 11 26.62 -50.59 35.17
C LYS A 11 25.63 -51.76 35.26
N SER A 12 24.32 -51.53 35.16
CA SER A 12 23.32 -52.60 35.21
C SER A 12 23.20 -53.37 33.88
N ALA A 13 22.78 -54.63 33.96
CA ALA A 13 22.58 -55.47 32.78
C ALA A 13 21.35 -55.07 31.94
N VAL A 14 20.41 -54.34 32.55
CA VAL A 14 19.13 -53.95 31.93
C VAL A 14 19.16 -52.47 31.56
N ALA A 15 18.52 -52.12 30.45
CA ALA A 15 18.34 -50.71 30.14
C ALA A 15 17.18 -50.13 30.95
N HIS A 16 17.33 -48.88 31.35
CA HIS A 16 16.31 -48.10 32.04
C HIS A 16 15.76 -47.03 31.10
N HIS A 17 14.55 -46.56 31.37
CA HIS A 17 14.05 -45.32 30.77
C HIS A 17 14.45 -44.15 31.66
N TRP A 18 14.78 -43.01 31.06
CA TRP A 18 14.91 -41.74 31.76
C TRP A 18 13.63 -41.42 32.56
N ASP A 19 13.73 -40.83 33.75
CA ASP A 19 12.59 -40.31 34.53
C ASP A 19 11.95 -39.06 33.89
N TYR A 20 11.14 -39.29 32.84
CA TYR A 20 10.34 -38.23 32.17
C TYR A 20 9.20 -37.70 33.03
N LEU A 21 8.75 -38.45 34.05
CA LEU A 21 7.63 -38.05 34.90
C LEU A 21 8.02 -36.92 35.85
N ARG A 22 9.27 -36.92 36.32
CA ARG A 22 9.80 -35.96 37.29
C ARG A 22 10.88 -35.05 36.72
N ASP A 23 11.17 -35.19 35.43
CA ASP A 23 12.23 -34.45 34.72
C ASP A 23 13.60 -34.55 35.42
N ARG A 24 13.93 -35.74 35.92
CA ARG A 24 15.18 -35.99 36.66
C ARG A 24 16.21 -36.65 35.76
N HIS A 25 17.39 -36.07 35.67
CA HIS A 25 18.47 -36.57 34.80
C HIS A 25 19.40 -37.58 35.47
N ASP A 26 19.34 -37.68 36.79
CA ASP A 26 20.13 -38.59 37.63
C ASP A 26 19.41 -39.89 37.99
N HIS A 27 18.14 -40.05 37.60
CA HIS A 27 17.33 -41.22 37.90
C HIS A 27 16.61 -41.77 36.67
N ALA A 28 16.42 -43.09 36.70
CA ALA A 28 15.49 -43.80 35.84
C ALA A 28 14.04 -43.57 36.28
N LEU A 29 13.12 -43.82 35.34
CA LEU A 29 11.67 -43.81 35.56
C LEU A 29 11.23 -44.69 36.74
N CYS A 30 11.91 -45.82 36.95
CA CYS A 30 11.65 -46.71 38.09
C CYS A 30 12.26 -46.24 39.42
N GLY A 31 12.87 -45.05 39.46
CA GLY A 31 13.58 -44.51 40.63
C GLY A 31 15.00 -45.02 40.82
N HIS A 32 15.56 -45.78 39.87
CA HIS A 32 16.95 -46.24 39.94
C HIS A 32 17.90 -45.07 39.69
N GLY A 33 18.72 -44.70 40.68
CA GLY A 33 19.75 -43.67 40.53
C GLY A 33 20.89 -44.18 39.64
N TYR A 34 21.30 -43.37 38.67
CA TYR A 34 22.41 -43.72 37.80
C TYR A 34 23.74 -43.60 38.54
N LYS A 35 24.68 -44.51 38.25
CA LYS A 35 26.07 -44.42 38.71
C LYS A 35 26.94 -44.12 37.49
N ASP A 36 27.70 -43.02 37.56
CA ASP A 36 28.58 -42.62 36.46
C ASP A 36 29.61 -43.71 36.09
N PRO A 37 29.96 -43.83 34.79
CA PRO A 37 29.43 -43.09 33.64
C PRO A 37 28.12 -43.67 33.08
N VAL A 38 27.27 -42.80 32.57
CA VAL A 38 25.99 -43.16 31.94
C VAL A 38 26.13 -43.20 30.41
N ASP A 39 25.82 -44.34 29.81
CA ASP A 39 25.83 -44.51 28.35
C ASP A 39 24.43 -44.25 27.77
N LEU A 40 24.30 -43.13 27.07
CA LEU A 40 23.11 -42.76 26.31
C LEU A 40 23.10 -43.51 24.98
N LYS A 41 22.59 -44.75 25.02
CA LYS A 41 22.36 -45.49 23.77
C LYS A 41 21.18 -44.87 23.03
N GLY A 42 21.35 -44.69 21.71
CA GLY A 42 20.35 -44.06 20.84
C GLY A 42 18.99 -44.76 20.80
N ALA A 43 18.14 -44.37 19.84
CA ALA A 43 16.73 -44.77 19.79
C ALA A 43 16.45 -46.28 19.59
N SER A 44 17.47 -47.12 19.37
CA SER A 44 17.29 -48.56 19.17
C SER A 44 16.90 -49.25 20.49
N ARG A 45 15.80 -50.02 20.45
CA ARG A 45 15.29 -50.75 21.61
C ARG A 45 16.35 -51.75 22.13
N PRO A 46 16.78 -51.64 23.39
CA PRO A 46 17.75 -52.58 23.98
C PRO A 46 17.14 -53.98 24.13
N ARG A 47 17.99 -55.02 24.12
CA ARG A 47 17.57 -56.42 24.30
C ARG A 47 16.85 -56.68 25.63
N ALA A 48 17.22 -55.97 26.69
CA ALA A 48 16.62 -56.07 28.02
C ALA A 48 16.32 -54.67 28.56
N VAL A 49 15.08 -54.46 29.03
CA VAL A 49 14.60 -53.21 29.63
C VAL A 49 13.98 -53.53 30.98
N CYS A 50 14.19 -52.66 31.98
CA CYS A 50 13.64 -52.78 33.33
C CYS A 50 12.10 -52.89 33.30
N ARG A 51 11.53 -53.94 33.92
CA ARG A 51 10.07 -54.17 33.97
C ARG A 51 9.31 -53.04 34.69
N ALA A 52 9.88 -52.49 35.76
CA ALA A 52 9.28 -51.36 36.46
C ALA A 52 9.23 -50.10 35.57
N CYS A 53 10.29 -49.83 34.79
CA CYS A 53 10.25 -48.75 33.81
C CYS A 53 9.19 -49.02 32.73
N GLN A 54 9.06 -50.26 32.24
CA GLN A 54 8.03 -50.62 31.25
C GLN A 54 6.61 -50.45 31.78
N ALA A 55 6.36 -50.78 33.05
CA ALA A 55 5.06 -50.64 33.69
C ALA A 55 4.64 -49.17 33.89
N LEU A 56 5.61 -48.28 34.14
CA LEU A 56 5.36 -46.84 34.32
C LEU A 56 5.30 -46.08 33.00
N LEU A 57 5.75 -46.67 31.89
CA LEU A 57 5.81 -46.00 30.60
C LEU A 57 4.44 -45.47 30.14
N PRO A 58 3.32 -46.25 30.19
CA PRO A 58 2.00 -45.74 29.80
C PRO A 58 1.57 -44.49 30.57
N GLN A 59 1.90 -44.39 31.86
CA GLN A 59 1.61 -43.21 32.67
C GLN A 59 2.41 -42.00 32.22
N ALA A 60 3.69 -42.18 31.91
CA ALA A 60 4.54 -41.14 31.35
C ALA A 60 4.02 -40.66 29.99
N GLU A 61 3.60 -41.57 29.11
CA GLU A 61 3.02 -41.20 27.83
C GLU A 61 1.72 -40.40 28.03
N ALA A 62 0.84 -40.83 28.93
CA ALA A 62 -0.43 -40.16 29.20
C ALA A 62 -0.22 -38.73 29.72
N GLN A 63 0.69 -38.53 30.68
CA GLN A 63 1.02 -37.19 31.18
C GLN A 63 1.62 -36.30 30.09
N TRP A 64 2.49 -36.87 29.27
CA TRP A 64 3.07 -36.15 28.13
C TRP A 64 2.00 -35.71 27.13
N TRP A 65 1.10 -36.62 26.74
CA TRP A 65 -0.03 -36.29 25.84
C TRP A 65 -0.96 -35.25 26.45
N GLN A 66 -1.23 -35.33 27.75
CA GLN A 66 -2.05 -34.34 28.45
C GLN A 66 -1.41 -32.95 28.42
N LYS A 67 -0.10 -32.85 28.68
CA LYS A 67 0.65 -31.59 28.61
C LYS A 67 0.63 -31.03 27.17
N ALA A 68 0.96 -31.87 26.20
CA ALA A 68 0.95 -31.49 24.78
C ALA A 68 -0.44 -31.02 24.32
N ALA A 69 -1.51 -31.68 24.78
CA ALA A 69 -2.88 -31.28 24.46
C ALA A 69 -3.26 -29.93 25.08
N LYS A 70 -2.83 -29.66 26.32
CA LYS A 70 -3.05 -28.36 26.97
C LYS A 70 -2.31 -27.23 26.24
N GLU A 71 -1.02 -27.43 25.97
CA GLU A 71 -0.20 -26.47 25.21
C GLU A 71 -0.79 -26.21 23.82
N GLY A 72 -1.21 -27.27 23.12
CA GLY A 72 -1.88 -27.15 21.82
C GLY A 72 -3.22 -26.40 21.89
N ALA A 73 -4.01 -26.61 22.95
CA ALA A 73 -5.26 -25.88 23.16
C ALA A 73 -5.04 -24.39 23.45
N GLU A 74 -4.00 -24.05 24.22
CA GLU A 74 -3.60 -22.66 24.46
C GLU A 74 -3.12 -21.97 23.18
N GLN A 75 -2.30 -22.65 22.38
CA GLN A 75 -1.87 -22.16 21.07
C GLN A 75 -3.04 -21.95 20.12
N LEU A 76 -3.98 -22.90 20.05
CA LEU A 76 -5.18 -22.79 19.23
C LEU A 76 -6.05 -21.60 19.67
N LYS A 77 -6.19 -21.38 20.98
CA LYS A 77 -6.92 -20.24 21.53
C LYS A 77 -6.26 -18.91 21.15
N SER A 78 -4.93 -18.82 21.25
CA SER A 78 -4.18 -17.63 20.84
C SER A 78 -4.36 -17.36 19.34
N LEU A 79 -4.13 -18.37 18.50
CA LEU A 79 -4.29 -18.26 17.05
C LEU A 79 -5.71 -17.87 16.65
N SER A 80 -6.72 -18.39 17.35
CA SER A 80 -8.11 -18.02 17.11
C SER A 80 -8.40 -16.57 17.45
N ALA A 81 -7.78 -16.03 18.51
CA ALA A 81 -7.92 -14.62 18.88
C ALA A 81 -7.20 -13.70 17.87
N ASP A 82 -5.99 -14.07 17.45
CA ASP A 82 -5.24 -13.35 16.42
C ASP A 82 -5.98 -13.34 15.09
N TYR A 83 -6.57 -14.48 14.70
CA TYR A 83 -7.39 -14.58 13.50
C TYR A 83 -8.63 -13.69 13.58
N ALA A 84 -9.34 -13.68 14.71
CA ALA A 84 -10.51 -12.82 14.89
C ALA A 84 -10.15 -11.34 14.79
N LYS A 85 -9.00 -10.93 15.35
CA LYS A 85 -8.49 -9.56 15.22
C LYS A 85 -8.17 -9.22 13.76
N LEU A 86 -7.41 -10.08 13.08
CA LEU A 86 -7.04 -9.86 11.69
C LEU A 86 -8.27 -9.78 10.77
N TRP A 87 -9.31 -10.57 11.08
CA TRP A 87 -10.58 -10.53 10.36
C TRP A 87 -11.30 -9.19 10.54
N ALA A 88 -11.36 -8.66 11.76
CA ALA A 88 -11.94 -7.34 12.02
C ALA A 88 -11.17 -6.23 11.29
N ASP A 89 -9.83 -6.25 11.35
CA ASP A 89 -8.98 -5.30 10.61
C ASP A 89 -9.22 -5.36 9.09
N TYR A 90 -9.49 -6.56 8.55
CA TYR A 90 -9.83 -6.75 7.14
C TYR A 90 -11.20 -6.16 6.77
N GLU A 91 -12.21 -6.34 7.63
CA GLU A 91 -13.55 -5.77 7.42
C GLU A 91 -13.51 -4.23 7.40
N ASP A 92 -12.77 -3.62 8.34
CA ASP A 92 -12.56 -2.17 8.39
C ASP A 92 -11.86 -1.66 7.12
N LEU A 93 -10.77 -2.32 6.70
CA LEU A 93 -10.06 -1.95 5.47
C LEU A 93 -10.94 -2.11 4.22
N SER A 94 -11.81 -3.11 4.19
CA SER A 94 -12.76 -3.31 3.10
C SER A 94 -13.80 -2.18 3.04
N ALA A 95 -14.29 -1.71 4.20
CA ALA A 95 -15.21 -0.59 4.28
C ALA A 95 -14.55 0.73 3.80
N ASP A 96 -13.31 0.99 4.24
CA ASP A 96 -12.53 2.15 3.79
C ASP A 96 -12.28 2.12 2.28
N ASN A 97 -11.98 0.95 1.73
CA ASN A 97 -11.79 0.77 0.29
C ASN A 97 -13.08 1.08 -0.50
N GLN A 98 -14.22 0.58 -0.02
CA GLN A 98 -15.52 0.86 -0.62
C GLN A 98 -15.86 2.36 -0.58
N TYR A 99 -15.57 3.03 0.53
CA TYR A 99 -15.74 4.48 0.65
C TYR A 99 -14.85 5.23 -0.34
N ALA A 100 -13.56 4.91 -0.41
CA ALA A 100 -12.61 5.53 -1.33
C ALA A 100 -13.03 5.36 -2.79
N TRP A 101 -13.56 4.18 -3.15
CA TRP A 101 -14.11 3.93 -4.48
C TRP A 101 -15.29 4.85 -4.80
N SER A 102 -16.22 5.03 -3.85
CA SER A 102 -17.36 5.94 -4.05
C SER A 102 -16.95 7.41 -4.21
N GLU A 103 -15.93 7.87 -3.49
CA GLU A 103 -15.38 9.21 -3.64
C GLU A 103 -14.68 9.39 -4.98
N TYR A 104 -13.95 8.36 -5.44
CA TYR A 104 -13.35 8.34 -6.77
C TYR A 104 -14.39 8.49 -7.87
N GLU A 105 -15.50 7.76 -7.81
CA GLU A 105 -16.60 7.87 -8.78
C GLU A 105 -17.23 9.26 -8.82
N LYS A 106 -17.42 9.90 -7.65
CA LYS A 106 -17.92 11.28 -7.58
C LYS A 106 -16.94 12.25 -8.24
N LEU A 107 -15.66 12.16 -7.90
CA LEU A 107 -14.61 13.01 -8.46
C LEU A 107 -14.50 12.83 -9.98
N TRP A 108 -14.61 11.60 -10.46
CA TRP A 108 -14.63 11.29 -11.88
C TRP A 108 -15.82 11.95 -12.59
N SER A 109 -17.01 11.89 -12.01
CA SER A 109 -18.20 12.58 -12.55
C SER A 109 -18.02 14.11 -12.59
N GLU A 110 -17.39 14.71 -11.59
CA GLU A 110 -17.07 16.14 -11.58
C GLU A 110 -16.06 16.50 -12.66
N TYR A 111 -15.02 15.68 -12.83
CA TYR A 111 -14.04 15.84 -13.90
C TYR A 111 -14.70 15.82 -15.28
N GLU A 112 -15.61 14.87 -15.55
CA GLU A 112 -16.34 14.80 -16.83
C GLU A 112 -17.19 16.04 -17.08
N LYS A 113 -17.86 16.57 -16.03
CA LYS A 113 -18.64 17.82 -16.14
C LYS A 113 -17.74 19.01 -16.48
N LEU A 114 -16.60 19.13 -15.81
CA LEU A 114 -15.65 20.21 -16.04
C LEU A 114 -15.05 20.12 -17.45
N TRP A 115 -14.70 18.91 -17.87
CA TRP A 115 -14.23 18.65 -19.23
C TRP A 115 -15.24 19.13 -20.28
N ALA A 116 -16.52 18.73 -20.14
CA ALA A 116 -17.57 19.17 -21.05
C ALA A 116 -17.79 20.71 -21.02
N GLN A 117 -17.53 21.38 -19.89
CA GLN A 117 -17.57 22.84 -19.83
C GLN A 117 -16.40 23.48 -20.60
N CYS A 118 -15.19 22.94 -20.48
CA CYS A 118 -14.03 23.38 -21.25
C CYS A 118 -14.30 23.26 -22.77
N GLU A 119 -14.85 22.13 -23.22
CA GLU A 119 -15.21 21.93 -24.63
C GLU A 119 -16.22 22.97 -25.13
N LYS A 120 -17.23 23.32 -24.30
CA LYS A 120 -18.20 24.37 -24.64
C LYS A 120 -17.55 25.75 -24.77
N ILE A 121 -16.64 26.09 -23.85
CA ILE A 121 -15.92 27.36 -23.88
C ILE A 121 -15.02 27.43 -25.11
N GLU A 122 -14.33 26.33 -25.44
CA GLU A 122 -13.48 26.24 -26.62
C GLU A 122 -14.31 26.45 -27.91
N ALA A 123 -15.43 25.75 -28.04
CA ALA A 123 -16.35 25.90 -29.16
C ALA A 123 -16.90 27.34 -29.26
N HIS A 124 -17.25 27.95 -28.12
CA HIS A 124 -17.69 29.35 -28.09
C HIS A 124 -16.60 30.30 -28.54
N ALA A 125 -15.38 30.13 -28.05
CA ALA A 125 -14.22 30.94 -28.45
C ALA A 125 -13.93 30.78 -29.95
N ASP A 126 -14.06 29.58 -30.50
CA ASP A 126 -13.93 29.34 -31.95
C ASP A 126 -15.03 30.03 -32.76
N ASN A 127 -16.27 30.04 -32.27
CA ASN A 127 -17.36 30.79 -32.89
C ASN A 127 -17.04 32.29 -32.94
N GLN A 128 -16.62 32.86 -31.81
CA GLN A 128 -16.20 34.27 -31.75
C GLN A 128 -15.03 34.56 -32.70
N ARG A 129 -14.01 33.69 -32.75
CA ARG A 129 -12.89 33.80 -33.70
C ARG A 129 -13.37 33.78 -35.15
N ARG A 130 -14.37 32.97 -35.49
CA ARG A 130 -14.98 32.94 -36.84
C ARG A 130 -15.74 34.22 -37.16
N GLU A 131 -16.55 34.72 -36.24
CA GLU A 131 -17.32 35.95 -36.41
C GLU A 131 -16.42 37.18 -36.60
N ILE A 132 -15.39 37.32 -35.77
CA ILE A 132 -14.39 38.39 -35.90
C ILE A 132 -13.73 38.35 -37.28
N ARG A 133 -13.29 37.16 -37.74
CA ARG A 133 -12.71 37.00 -39.08
C ARG A 133 -13.68 37.42 -40.19
N ALA A 134 -14.94 37.03 -40.10
CA ALA A 134 -15.95 37.40 -41.08
C ALA A 134 -16.21 38.92 -41.11
N LEU A 135 -16.25 39.58 -39.95
CA LEU A 135 -16.41 41.03 -39.85
C LEU A 135 -15.21 41.77 -40.46
N LEU A 136 -13.99 41.33 -40.15
CA LEU A 136 -12.77 41.91 -40.72
C LEU A 136 -12.75 41.78 -42.25
N GLU A 137 -13.20 40.65 -42.79
CA GLU A 137 -13.28 40.44 -44.24
C GLU A 137 -14.35 41.34 -44.89
N LYS A 138 -15.50 41.53 -44.25
CA LYS A 138 -16.52 42.51 -44.72
C LYS A 138 -16.00 43.95 -44.73
N ILE A 139 -15.27 44.34 -43.68
CA ILE A 139 -14.63 45.67 -43.61
C ILE A 139 -13.66 45.83 -44.79
N ARG A 140 -12.81 44.84 -45.04
CA ARG A 140 -11.88 44.82 -46.17
C ARG A 140 -12.60 45.00 -47.50
N GLN A 141 -13.64 44.21 -47.77
CA GLN A 141 -14.43 44.29 -49.01
C GLN A 141 -15.11 45.67 -49.19
N SER A 142 -15.74 46.19 -48.14
CA SER A 142 -16.39 47.51 -48.20
C SER A 142 -15.39 48.65 -48.44
N SER A 143 -14.17 48.55 -47.90
CA SER A 143 -13.11 49.54 -48.16
C SER A 143 -12.64 49.51 -49.62
N THR A 144 -12.55 48.32 -50.23
CA THR A 144 -12.18 48.17 -51.64
C THR A 144 -13.27 48.70 -52.56
N ASP A 145 -14.55 48.50 -52.22
CA ASP A 145 -15.68 49.00 -53.01
C ASP A 145 -15.82 50.53 -52.92
N ARG A 146 -15.64 51.12 -51.74
CA ARG A 146 -15.60 52.58 -51.57
C ARG A 146 -14.49 53.23 -52.40
N THR A 147 -13.34 52.57 -52.51
CA THR A 147 -12.22 53.04 -53.34
C THR A 147 -12.57 52.97 -54.83
N ARG A 148 -13.41 52.03 -55.25
CA ARG A 148 -13.90 51.94 -56.64
C ARG A 148 -15.00 52.97 -56.96
N GLN A 149 -15.93 53.22 -56.02
CA GLN A 149 -17.03 54.17 -56.23
C GLN A 149 -16.59 55.64 -56.18
N ASN A 150 -15.64 55.97 -55.29
CA ASN A 150 -14.98 57.26 -55.31
C ASN A 150 -13.85 57.20 -56.35
N GLY A 151 -14.23 57.28 -57.63
CA GLY A 151 -13.27 57.39 -58.74
C GLY A 151 -12.20 58.45 -58.45
N PRO A 152 -10.99 58.32 -59.03
CA PRO A 152 -9.83 59.10 -58.64
C PRO A 152 -10.14 60.60 -58.70
N LEU A 153 -10.32 61.22 -57.53
CA LEU A 153 -10.31 62.67 -57.42
C LEU A 153 -8.91 63.10 -57.86
N SER A 154 -8.88 63.78 -59.01
CA SER A 154 -7.67 64.25 -59.67
C SER A 154 -6.67 64.84 -58.66
N PRO A 155 -5.36 64.55 -58.76
CA PRO A 155 -4.40 64.91 -57.72
C PRO A 155 -4.36 66.42 -57.56
N ARG A 156 -4.93 66.94 -56.46
CA ARG A 156 -4.73 68.33 -56.06
C ARG A 156 -3.30 68.43 -55.56
N VAL A 157 -2.42 69.00 -56.40
CA VAL A 157 -1.02 69.33 -56.10
C VAL A 157 -0.98 70.22 -54.86
N GLY A 158 -0.79 69.60 -53.70
CA GLY A 158 -0.65 70.26 -52.40
C GLY A 158 0.80 70.17 -51.94
N ALA A 159 1.38 71.33 -51.66
CA ALA A 159 2.78 71.56 -51.31
C ALA A 159 3.35 70.65 -50.19
N PRO A 160 4.67 70.39 -50.19
CA PRO A 160 5.33 69.52 -49.22
C PRO A 160 5.31 70.11 -47.81
N SER A 161 4.41 69.60 -46.94
CA SER A 161 4.45 69.92 -45.52
C SER A 161 5.56 69.12 -44.83
N LYS A 162 6.58 69.82 -44.33
CA LYS A 162 7.69 69.27 -43.53
C LYS A 162 7.15 68.56 -42.30
N LYS A 163 7.24 67.22 -42.26
CA LYS A 163 6.90 66.42 -41.08
C LYS A 163 8.05 66.51 -40.07
N ARG A 164 7.78 67.08 -38.89
CA ARG A 164 8.67 66.99 -37.73
C ARG A 164 8.61 65.58 -37.12
N PRO A 165 9.74 65.01 -36.68
CA PRO A 165 9.78 63.71 -36.02
C PRO A 165 9.06 63.80 -34.66
N ARG A 166 7.94 63.09 -34.51
CA ARG A 166 7.30 62.91 -33.21
C ARG A 166 8.06 61.83 -32.45
N LYS A 167 8.67 62.19 -31.33
CA LYS A 167 9.26 61.24 -30.38
C LYS A 167 8.15 60.34 -29.81
N PRO A 168 8.37 59.02 -29.68
CA PRO A 168 7.40 58.14 -29.03
C PRO A 168 7.26 58.52 -27.54
N PRO A 169 6.04 58.44 -26.98
CA PRO A 169 5.84 58.66 -25.56
C PRO A 169 6.54 57.57 -24.72
N PRO A 170 6.99 57.88 -23.51
CA PRO A 170 7.71 56.94 -22.65
C PRO A 170 6.78 55.79 -22.23
N ILE A 171 7.26 54.56 -22.41
CA ILE A 171 6.61 53.33 -21.95
C ILE A 171 6.78 53.26 -20.42
N ARG A 172 5.67 53.38 -19.67
CA ARG A 172 5.65 53.08 -18.23
C ARG A 172 5.50 51.58 -18.04
N VAL A 173 6.58 50.92 -17.63
CA VAL A 173 6.56 49.54 -17.14
C VAL A 173 5.99 49.56 -15.73
N VAL A 174 4.80 48.98 -15.54
CA VAL A 174 4.22 48.77 -14.21
C VAL A 174 4.66 47.39 -13.75
N SER A 175 5.64 47.32 -12.84
CA SER A 175 6.07 46.08 -12.20
C SER A 175 5.00 45.61 -11.22
N GLY A 176 4.08 44.77 -11.68
CA GLY A 176 3.15 44.04 -10.85
C GLY A 176 3.91 42.99 -10.02
N GLY A 177 3.95 43.18 -8.70
CA GLY A 177 4.57 42.27 -7.75
C GLY A 177 3.89 40.90 -7.73
N LEU A 178 4.70 39.85 -7.63
CA LEU A 178 4.27 38.46 -7.46
C LEU A 178 3.46 38.31 -6.16
N PRO A 179 2.26 37.69 -6.20
CA PRO A 179 1.51 37.40 -4.99
C PRO A 179 2.25 36.36 -4.14
N GLY A 180 2.45 36.71 -2.88
CA GLY A 180 3.23 35.95 -1.91
C GLY A 180 2.67 34.56 -1.65
N SER A 181 3.58 33.59 -1.73
CA SER A 181 3.42 32.22 -1.24
C SER A 181 3.36 32.22 0.29
N GLY A 182 2.14 32.32 0.83
CA GLY A 182 1.87 32.11 2.25
C GLY A 182 2.18 30.67 2.64
N LYS A 183 3.26 30.49 3.42
CA LYS A 183 3.52 29.27 4.19
C LYS A 183 2.49 29.20 5.31
N ARG A 184 1.68 28.13 5.35
CA ARG A 184 0.96 27.74 6.57
C ARG A 184 1.81 26.72 7.31
N SER A 185 2.14 27.09 8.53
CA SER A 185 2.71 26.27 9.60
C SER A 185 1.69 25.25 10.09
#